data_AF-A0AAU8PC10-F1
#
_entry.id   AF-A0AAU8PC10-F1
#
_cell.length_a   1.000
_cell.length_b   1.000
_cell.length_c   1.000
_cell.angle_alpha   90.00
_cell.angle_beta   90.00
_cell.angle_gamma   90.00
#
_symmetry.space_group_name_H-M   'P 1'
#
loop_
_entity.id
_entity.type
_entity.pdbx_description
1 polymer ?
#
loop_
_entity_poly.entity_id
_entity_poly.type
_entity_poly.pdbx_seq_one_letter_code
_entity_poly.pdbx_strand_id
1 'polypeptide(L)'
;MNVLIVSCGSYVSQGYGCPGEWKCFKAARDREGNFKDYDSVNVVGFLTCECPGRSLIPNIGCVKKNVDFDVIHLSTCMVNAWPACPYRDVDELAKKITEKFGVKVIKGTHDYA
;
A
#
# COMPACT_ATOMS: atom_id res chain seq x y z
N MET A 1 8.13 -0.32 -13.41
CA MET A 1 8.18 -0.02 -11.97
C MET A 1 7.67 -1.23 -11.20
N ASN A 2 8.51 -1.82 -10.35
CA ASN A 2 8.11 -2.86 -9.41
C ASN A 2 7.48 -2.20 -8.17
N VAL A 3 6.23 -2.53 -7.90
CA VAL A 3 5.39 -1.87 -6.89
C VAL A 3 5.01 -2.85 -5.80
N LEU A 4 5.26 -2.49 -4.55
CA LEU A 4 4.66 -3.16 -3.40
C LEU A 4 3.46 -2.34 -2.92
N ILE A 5 2.29 -2.97 -2.80
CA ILE A 5 1.11 -2.32 -2.23
C ILE A 5 0.99 -2.73 -0.75
N VAL A 6 0.74 -1.76 0.11
CA VAL A 6 0.48 -1.97 1.55
C VAL A 6 -0.94 -1.50 1.87
N SER A 7 -1.75 -2.36 2.45
CA SER A 7 -3.15 -2.10 2.73
C SER A 7 -3.52 -2.29 4.20
N CYS A 8 -4.67 -1.74 4.61
CA CYS A 8 -5.20 -1.87 5.96
C CYS A 8 -6.00 -3.17 6.09
N GLY A 9 -5.57 -4.09 6.97
CA GLY A 9 -6.23 -5.37 7.20
C GLY A 9 -7.69 -5.26 7.59
N SER A 10 -8.05 -4.27 8.39
CA SER A 10 -9.43 -4.08 8.84
C SER A 10 -10.37 -3.64 7.72
N TYR A 11 -9.86 -2.97 6.68
CA TYR A 11 -10.66 -2.58 5.51
C TYR A 11 -10.78 -3.74 4.51
N VAL A 12 -9.65 -4.38 4.18
CA VAL A 12 -9.64 -5.44 3.15
C VAL A 12 -10.34 -6.72 3.61
N SER A 13 -10.33 -7.03 4.91
CA SER A 13 -10.98 -8.24 5.45
C SER A 13 -12.50 -8.22 5.33
N GLN A 14 -13.11 -7.04 5.16
CA GLN A 14 -14.56 -6.87 5.04
C GLN A 14 -15.02 -6.83 3.59
N GLY A 15 -14.11 -6.76 2.61
CA GLY A 15 -14.43 -6.75 1.17
C GLY A 15 -15.30 -5.57 0.71
N TYR A 16 -15.38 -4.48 1.50
CA TYR A 16 -16.31 -3.37 1.29
C TYR A 16 -16.11 -2.69 -0.08
N GLY A 17 -16.96 -3.03 -1.05
CA GLY A 17 -16.92 -2.50 -2.42
C GLY A 17 -15.66 -2.87 -3.24
N CYS A 18 -14.76 -3.68 -2.68
CA CYS A 18 -13.44 -3.97 -3.25
C CYS A 18 -13.04 -5.46 -3.12
N PRO A 19 -13.89 -6.43 -3.54
CA PRO A 19 -13.55 -7.85 -3.44
C PRO A 19 -12.25 -8.17 -4.19
N GLY A 20 -11.34 -8.89 -3.53
CA GLY A 20 -10.03 -9.22 -4.10
C GLY A 20 -9.14 -8.01 -4.36
N GLU A 21 -9.43 -6.87 -3.72
CA GLU A 21 -8.68 -5.62 -3.87
C GLU A 21 -8.59 -5.13 -5.32
N TRP A 22 -9.63 -5.44 -6.10
CA TRP A 22 -9.69 -5.21 -7.54
C TRP A 22 -9.44 -3.75 -7.90
N LYS A 23 -9.82 -2.79 -7.06
CA LYS A 23 -9.58 -1.36 -7.29
C LYS A 23 -8.09 -1.05 -7.34
N CYS A 24 -7.31 -1.56 -6.40
CA CYS A 24 -5.86 -1.35 -6.36
C CYS A 24 -5.18 -2.02 -7.57
N PHE A 25 -5.54 -3.27 -7.86
CA PHE A 25 -4.94 -4.01 -8.97
C PHE A 25 -5.35 -3.46 -10.34
N LYS A 26 -6.61 -3.06 -10.52
CA LYS A 26 -7.09 -2.40 -11.75
C LYS A 26 -6.32 -1.10 -11.97
N ALA A 27 -6.24 -0.23 -10.96
CA ALA A 27 -5.52 1.04 -11.10
C ALA A 27 -4.03 0.85 -11.43
N ALA A 28 -3.39 -0.16 -10.84
CA ALA A 28 -2.02 -0.53 -11.19
C ALA A 28 -1.90 -1.01 -12.65
N ARG A 29 -2.77 -1.94 -13.07
CA ARG A 29 -2.76 -2.53 -14.42
C ARG A 29 -3.05 -1.49 -15.51
N ASP A 30 -4.09 -0.68 -15.30
CA ASP A 30 -4.58 0.29 -16.27
C ASP A 30 -3.83 1.64 -16.17
N ARG A 31 -2.91 1.76 -15.19
CA ARG A 31 -2.12 2.98 -14.88
C ARG A 31 -3.00 4.19 -14.61
N GLU A 32 -3.96 4.02 -13.71
CA GLU A 32 -4.89 5.06 -13.26
C GLU A 32 -4.50 5.59 -11.87
N GLY A 33 -5.05 6.75 -11.48
CA GLY A 33 -4.80 7.37 -10.18
C GLY A 33 -3.31 7.67 -9.94
N ASN A 34 -2.77 7.15 -8.84
CA ASN A 34 -1.37 7.40 -8.45
C ASN A 34 -0.35 6.60 -9.29
N PHE A 35 -0.80 5.84 -10.30
CA PHE A 35 0.07 5.12 -11.23
C PHE A 35 0.18 5.77 -12.62
N LYS A 36 -0.53 6.89 -12.87
CA LYS A 36 -0.67 7.50 -14.20
C LYS A 36 0.65 7.89 -14.88
N ASP A 37 1.64 8.28 -14.09
CA ASP A 37 2.93 8.77 -14.59
C ASP A 37 3.98 7.64 -14.70
N TYR A 38 3.58 6.37 -14.50
CA TYR A 38 4.50 5.24 -14.58
C TYR A 38 4.52 4.67 -16.00
N ASP A 39 5.72 4.43 -16.55
CA ASP A 39 5.85 3.81 -17.86
C ASP A 39 5.29 2.38 -17.89
N SER A 40 5.53 1.63 -16.82
CA SER A 40 5.00 0.28 -16.60
C SER A 40 4.83 -0.01 -15.11
N VAL A 41 3.84 -0.84 -14.77
CA VAL A 41 3.55 -1.23 -13.38
C VAL A 41 3.55 -2.75 -13.27
N ASN A 42 4.39 -3.27 -12.37
CA ASN A 42 4.42 -4.67 -11.98
C ASN A 42 4.18 -4.75 -10.47
N VAL A 43 2.99 -5.18 -10.06
CA VAL A 43 2.68 -5.35 -8.63
C VAL A 43 3.32 -6.63 -8.14
N VAL A 44 4.39 -6.50 -7.37
CA VAL A 44 5.19 -7.64 -6.90
C VAL A 44 4.70 -8.22 -5.57
N GLY A 45 3.75 -7.53 -4.93
CA GLY A 45 3.13 -8.00 -3.70
C GLY A 45 2.02 -7.08 -3.21
N PHE A 46 1.16 -7.65 -2.37
CA PHE A 46 0.12 -6.94 -1.65
C PHE A 46 0.22 -7.34 -0.17
N LEU A 47 0.76 -6.45 0.66
CA LEU A 47 0.90 -6.67 2.09
C LEU A 47 -0.27 -6.06 2.84
N THR A 48 -0.78 -6.82 3.79
CA THR A 48 -1.88 -6.39 4.65
C THR A 48 -1.36 -6.09 6.05
N CYS A 49 -1.67 -4.90 6.55
CA CYS A 49 -1.35 -4.48 7.92
C CYS A 49 -2.34 -5.11 8.90
N GLU A 50 -1.86 -5.88 9.86
CA GLU A 50 -2.68 -6.48 10.93
C GLU A 50 -2.64 -5.61 12.20
N CYS A 51 -3.80 -5.22 12.71
CA CYS A 51 -3.92 -4.39 13.92
C CYS A 51 -3.26 -5.08 15.14
N PRO A 52 -2.47 -4.35 15.96
CA PRO A 52 -2.24 -2.89 15.97
C PRO A 52 -1.04 -2.42 15.11
N GLY A 53 -0.67 -3.18 14.07
CA GLY A 53 0.36 -2.82 13.08
C GLY A 53 1.77 -3.22 13.48
N ARG A 54 1.93 -4.25 14.31
CA ARG A 54 3.24 -4.71 14.81
C ARG A 54 4.07 -5.40 13.72
N SER A 55 3.42 -6.24 12.91
CA SER A 55 4.07 -7.05 11.88
C SER A 55 4.40 -6.28 10.60
N LEU A 56 3.80 -5.10 10.36
CA LEU A 56 3.90 -4.41 9.08
C LEU A 56 5.35 -4.09 8.67
N ILE A 57 6.12 -3.42 9.54
CA ILE A 57 7.50 -3.03 9.22
C ILE A 57 8.40 -4.27 9.03
N PRO A 58 8.40 -5.27 9.94
CA PRO A 58 9.10 -6.54 9.70
C PRO A 58 8.70 -7.22 8.38
N ASN A 59 7.42 -7.23 8.03
CA ASN A 59 6.93 -7.87 6.80
C ASN A 59 7.42 -7.15 5.55
N ILE A 60 7.41 -5.80 5.53
CA ILE A 60 8.03 -5.03 4.44
C ILE A 60 9.52 -5.38 4.32
N GLY A 61 10.23 -5.49 5.44
CA GLY A 61 11.63 -5.90 5.46
C GLY A 61 11.84 -7.32 4.93
N CYS A 62 10.92 -8.25 5.21
CA CYS A 62 10.94 -9.60 4.67
C CYS A 62 10.76 -9.59 3.15
N VAL A 63 9.78 -8.84 2.63
CA VAL A 63 9.59 -8.69 1.18
C VAL A 63 10.82 -8.08 0.54
N LYS A 64 11.38 -7.00 1.09
CA LYS A 64 12.56 -6.32 0.53
C LYS A 64 13.81 -7.20 0.45
N LYS A 65 13.92 -8.22 1.32
CA LYS A 65 15.03 -9.19 1.27
C LYS A 65 14.89 -10.23 0.16
N ASN A 66 13.68 -10.47 -0.34
CA ASN A 66 13.39 -11.57 -1.25
C ASN A 66 12.84 -11.11 -2.61
N VAL A 67 12.35 -9.87 -2.70
CA VAL A 67 11.67 -9.32 -3.86
C VAL A 67 12.11 -7.86 -4.02
N ASP A 68 12.61 -7.52 -5.20
CA ASP A 68 12.96 -6.15 -5.54
C ASP A 68 11.70 -5.34 -5.88
N PHE A 69 11.58 -4.18 -5.23
CA PHE A 69 10.58 -3.16 -5.54
C PHE A 69 11.17 -1.76 -5.42
N ASP A 70 10.68 -0.87 -6.29
CA ASP A 70 11.15 0.50 -6.48
C ASP A 70 10.36 1.48 -5.60
N VAL A 71 9.09 1.16 -5.33
CA VAL A 71 8.15 2.05 -4.65
C VAL A 71 7.13 1.25 -3.84
N ILE A 72 6.71 1.82 -2.71
CA ILE A 72 5.58 1.33 -1.93
C ILE A 72 4.39 2.26 -2.13
N HIS A 73 3.22 1.71 -2.46
CA HIS A 73 1.96 2.45 -2.38
C HIS A 73 1.20 2.03 -1.13
N LEU A 74 0.81 2.99 -0.31
CA LEU A 74 -0.20 2.78 0.72
C LEU A 74 -1.57 2.84 0.05
N SER A 75 -2.41 1.83 0.23
CA SER A 75 -3.76 1.77 -0.37
C SER A 75 -4.60 3.00 -0.05
N THR A 76 -5.48 3.39 -0.98
CA THR A 76 -6.39 4.53 -0.77
C THR A 76 -7.25 4.36 0.49
N CYS A 77 -7.73 3.15 0.79
CA CYS A 77 -8.52 2.88 1.99
C CYS A 77 -7.72 2.99 3.30
N MET A 78 -6.41 2.72 3.28
CA MET A 78 -5.53 2.98 4.43
C MET A 78 -5.31 4.48 4.64
N VAL A 79 -5.09 5.23 3.55
CA VAL A 79 -4.76 6.66 3.61
C VAL A 79 -5.97 7.51 3.98
N ASN A 80 -7.14 7.20 3.41
CA ASN A 80 -8.37 7.97 3.59
C ASN A 80 -9.33 7.34 4.61
N ALA A 81 -8.82 6.48 5.49
CA ALA A 81 -9.64 5.77 6.47
C ALA A 81 -10.45 6.75 7.35
N TRP A 82 -11.77 6.51 7.46
CA TRP A 82 -12.63 7.21 8.41
C TRP A 82 -13.47 6.21 9.23
N PRO A 83 -13.35 6.17 10.57
CA PRO A 83 -12.38 6.94 11.37
C PRO A 83 -10.93 6.56 11.04
N ALA A 84 -10.01 7.50 11.27
CA ALA A 84 -8.59 7.29 11.05
C ALA A 84 -8.05 6.16 11.97
N CYS A 85 -6.91 5.58 11.59
CA CYS A 85 -6.30 4.50 12.37
C CYS A 85 -5.91 4.99 13.78
N PRO A 86 -6.39 4.34 14.86
CA PRO A 86 -6.10 4.79 16.23
C PRO A 86 -4.66 4.46 16.67
N TYR A 87 -3.91 3.65 15.91
CA TYR A 87 -2.59 3.14 16.29
C TYR A 87 -1.43 3.78 15.50
N ARG A 88 -1.72 4.35 14.34
CA ARG A 88 -0.71 4.78 13.36
C ARG A 88 -1.22 6.01 12.62
N ASP A 89 -0.44 7.07 12.65
CA ASP A 89 -0.56 8.14 11.67
C ASP A 89 0.09 7.67 10.34
N VAL A 90 -0.60 7.93 9.23
CA VAL A 90 -0.20 7.42 7.91
C VAL A 90 1.03 8.16 7.37
N ASP A 91 1.17 9.45 7.68
CA ASP A 91 2.32 10.25 7.26
C ASP A 91 3.59 9.82 8.02
N GLU A 92 3.47 9.64 9.33
CA GLU A 92 4.55 9.08 10.16
C GLU A 92 4.94 7.65 9.73
N LEU A 93 3.96 6.83 9.32
CA LEU A 93 4.24 5.50 8.79
C LEU A 93 5.03 5.58 7.48
N ALA A 94 4.61 6.42 6.54
CA ALA A 94 5.29 6.60 5.26
C ALA A 94 6.73 7.10 5.45
N LYS A 95 6.93 8.06 6.36
CA LYS A 95 8.26 8.56 6.73
C LYS A 95 9.13 7.46 7.30
N LYS A 96 8.65 6.69 8.28
CA LYS A 96 9.41 5.59 8.91
C LYS A 96 9.78 4.48 7.93
N ILE A 97 8.90 4.14 7.00
CA ILE A 97 9.19 3.16 5.93
C ILE A 97 10.29 3.71 5.02
N THR A 98 10.18 4.96 4.60
CA THR A 98 11.16 5.63 3.73
C THR A 98 12.54 5.68 4.39
N GLU A 99 12.63 6.13 5.64
CA GLU A 99 13.88 6.22 6.41
C GLU A 99 14.53 4.85 6.62
N LYS A 100 13.72 3.82 6.90
CA LYS A 100 14.23 2.49 7.22
C LYS A 100 14.68 1.68 6.02
N PHE A 101 13.99 1.81 4.88
CA PHE A 101 14.24 0.96 3.70
C PHE A 101 14.83 1.71 2.52
N GLY A 102 14.91 3.05 2.56
CA GLY A 102 15.39 3.85 1.44
C GLY A 102 14.48 3.78 0.21
N VAL A 103 13.21 3.41 0.39
CA VAL A 103 12.22 3.25 -0.69
C VAL A 103 11.21 4.37 -0.64
N LYS A 104 10.86 4.95 -1.80
CA LYS A 104 9.81 5.96 -1.91
C LYS A 104 8.46 5.37 -1.48
N VAL A 105 7.73 6.09 -0.65
CA VAL A 105 6.35 5.74 -0.28
C VAL A 105 5.40 6.76 -0.91
N ILE A 106 4.41 6.27 -1.65
CA ILE A 106 3.33 7.06 -2.22
C ILE A 106 2.03 6.75 -1.47
N LYS A 107 1.30 7.81 -1.12
CA LYS A 107 0.00 7.70 -0.45
C LYS A 107 -1.11 7.56 -1.49
N GLY A 108 -1.85 6.47 -1.41
CA GLY A 108 -2.97 6.16 -2.30
C GLY A 108 -2.58 5.27 -3.48
N THR A 109 -3.59 4.61 -4.04
CA THR A 109 -3.49 3.75 -5.22
C THR A 109 -4.39 4.24 -6.34
N HIS A 110 -5.67 4.49 -6.05
CA HIS A 110 -6.68 4.89 -7.02
C HIS A 110 -7.58 6.02 -6.49
N ASP A 111 -8.31 6.65 -7.41
CA ASP A 111 -9.30 7.69 -7.11
C ASP A 111 -10.76 7.20 -7.24
N TYR A 112 -10.97 5.90 -7.46
CA TYR A 112 -12.32 5.33 -7.49
C TYR A 112 -13.04 5.51 -6.15
N ALA A 113 -14.36 5.77 -6.24
CA ALA A 113 -15.29 5.71 -5.11
C ALA A 113 -15.38 4.28 -4.55
#